data_AF-A0A3D2AWF7-F1
#
_entry.id   AF-A0A3D2AWF7-F1
#
_cell.length_a   1.000
_cell.length_b   1.000
_cell.length_c   1.000
_cell.angle_alpha   90.00
_cell.angle_beta   90.00
_cell.angle_gamma   90.00
#
_symmetry.space_group_name_H-M   'P 1'
#
loop_
_entity.id
_entity.type
_entity.pdbx_description
1 polymer ?
#
loop_
_entity_poly.entity_id
_entity_poly.type
_entity_poly.pdbx_seq_one_letter_code
_entity_poly.pdbx_strand_id
1 'polypeptide(L)'
;RYKLSATHVNTFIDITQGGPQAFLLGNLLRFPTSPSPHANYGTAIHATLQRAHDYIRAHKSPQPEEDILHEFEKSLGRMPFTEEESTMYLQKGSDALRAFLAAKYSSFSAEQQAELNFNHQDVWCDEVHLTGKLDVVEFDKDAMTTTVIDYKTGGALASWDKGQDYQKIKAHKYRQQLLFYKLLIERSREWQRYTMTRGVLQFVEPDKNGDIVHLELVDVSAEELERFTRLLHVVWKHIQDLDFPDTSHYEQTLAGIHQFEEDLLAGKI
;
A
#
# COMPACT_ATOMS: atom_id res chain seq x y z
N ARG A 1 -15.39 6.69 15.81
CA ARG A 1 -16.18 6.37 14.59
C ARG A 1 -15.29 5.58 13.66
N TYR A 2 -15.80 4.51 13.04
CA TYR A 2 -15.03 3.68 12.11
C TYR A 2 -14.59 4.50 10.87
N LYS A 3 -13.42 4.17 10.31
CA LYS A 3 -12.91 4.71 9.05
C LYS A 3 -12.39 3.56 8.19
N LEU A 4 -12.71 3.59 6.91
CA LEU A 4 -12.30 2.60 5.93
C LEU A 4 -10.88 2.92 5.43
N SER A 5 -10.04 1.90 5.25
CA SER A 5 -8.70 2.03 4.68
C SER A 5 -8.53 1.11 3.47
N ALA A 6 -7.53 1.36 2.63
CA ALA A 6 -7.21 0.48 1.51
C ALA A 6 -6.99 -0.98 1.96
N THR A 7 -6.31 -1.18 3.09
CA THR A 7 -6.13 -2.51 3.68
C THR A 7 -7.46 -3.15 4.06
N HIS A 8 -8.39 -2.40 4.66
CA HIS A 8 -9.71 -2.93 5.02
C HIS A 8 -10.47 -3.44 3.80
N VAL A 9 -10.49 -2.65 2.72
CA VAL A 9 -11.15 -3.02 1.46
C VAL A 9 -10.52 -4.28 0.87
N ASN A 10 -9.18 -4.27 0.74
CA ASN A 10 -8.44 -5.41 0.22
C ASN A 10 -8.64 -6.68 1.06
N THR A 11 -8.68 -6.59 2.39
CA THR A 11 -8.95 -7.75 3.26
C THR A 11 -10.37 -8.26 3.09
N PHE A 12 -11.36 -7.36 2.97
CA PHE A 12 -12.77 -7.75 2.81
C PHE A 12 -13.03 -8.51 1.50
N ILE A 13 -12.46 -8.04 0.39
CA ILE A 13 -12.69 -8.64 -0.93
C ILE A 13 -11.76 -9.81 -1.27
N ASP A 14 -10.68 -10.00 -0.51
CA ASP A 14 -9.72 -11.07 -0.75
C ASP A 14 -10.22 -12.41 -0.20
N ILE A 15 -11.13 -13.02 -0.95
CA ILE A 15 -11.70 -14.33 -0.65
C ILE A 15 -10.61 -15.42 -0.51
N THR A 16 -9.45 -15.25 -1.17
CA THR A 16 -8.32 -16.19 -1.12
C THR A 16 -7.60 -16.19 0.22
N GLN A 17 -7.88 -15.19 1.06
CA GLN A 17 -7.36 -15.04 2.42
C GLN A 17 -8.50 -14.91 3.44
N GLY A 18 -9.66 -15.48 3.12
CA GLY A 18 -10.82 -15.55 4.03
C GLY A 18 -11.82 -14.40 3.93
N GLY A 19 -11.57 -13.39 3.08
CA GLY A 19 -12.56 -12.38 2.67
C GLY A 19 -13.25 -11.65 3.84
N PRO A 20 -14.59 -11.50 3.80
CA PRO A 20 -15.35 -10.78 4.84
C PRO A 20 -15.11 -11.30 6.26
N GLN A 21 -14.94 -12.62 6.41
CA GLN A 21 -14.67 -13.23 7.71
C GLN A 21 -13.27 -12.88 8.24
N ALA A 22 -12.27 -12.84 7.35
CA ALA A 22 -10.93 -12.39 7.72
C ALA A 22 -10.92 -10.92 8.13
N PHE A 23 -11.69 -10.08 7.44
CA PHE A 23 -11.89 -8.68 7.82
C PHE A 23 -12.55 -8.56 9.20
N LEU A 24 -13.63 -9.29 9.46
CA LEU A 24 -14.33 -9.28 10.74
C LEU A 24 -13.37 -9.62 11.89
N LEU A 25 -12.63 -10.72 11.78
CA LEU A 25 -11.73 -11.19 12.83
C LEU A 25 -10.52 -10.26 13.01
N GLY A 26 -9.85 -9.90 11.90
CA GLY A 26 -8.57 -9.18 11.93
C GLY A 26 -8.71 -7.67 12.09
N ASN A 27 -9.68 -7.04 11.42
CA ASN A 27 -9.79 -5.57 11.38
C ASN A 27 -10.86 -5.03 12.33
N LEU A 28 -12.02 -5.68 12.40
CA LEU A 28 -13.13 -5.21 13.24
C LEU A 28 -12.99 -5.66 14.69
N LEU A 29 -12.81 -6.97 14.92
CA LEU A 29 -12.64 -7.56 16.26
C LEU A 29 -11.19 -7.50 16.78
N ARG A 30 -10.23 -7.26 15.89
CA ARG A 30 -8.79 -7.10 16.20
C ARG A 30 -8.23 -8.29 16.99
N PHE A 31 -8.59 -9.51 16.58
CA PHE A 31 -7.99 -10.71 17.15
C PHE A 31 -6.47 -10.64 17.03
N PRO A 32 -5.71 -10.83 18.14
CA PRO A 32 -4.26 -10.72 18.10
C PRO A 32 -3.67 -11.74 17.14
N THR A 33 -2.89 -11.26 16.18
CA THR A 33 -2.07 -12.10 15.30
C THR A 33 -0.63 -11.63 15.41
N SER A 34 0.32 -12.57 15.50
CA SER A 34 1.72 -12.23 15.39
C SER A 34 2.01 -11.85 13.93
N PRO A 35 2.53 -10.64 13.66
CA PRO A 35 2.96 -10.29 12.32
C PRO A 35 3.97 -11.32 11.81
N SER A 36 3.89 -11.67 10.52
CA SER A 36 4.87 -12.58 9.93
C SER A 36 6.26 -11.91 9.92
N PRO A 37 7.34 -12.72 9.93
CA PRO A 37 8.70 -12.18 9.80
C PRO A 37 8.87 -11.27 8.58
N HIS A 38 8.19 -11.60 7.47
CA HIS A 38 8.18 -10.75 6.27
C HIS A 38 7.48 -9.40 6.48
N ALA A 39 6.38 -9.36 7.24
CA ALA A 39 5.69 -8.10 7.56
C ALA A 39 6.53 -7.20 8.49
N ASN A 40 7.22 -7.81 9.46
CA ASN A 40 8.19 -7.12 10.32
C ASN A 40 9.34 -6.53 9.51
N TYR A 41 9.89 -7.30 8.58
CA TYR A 41 10.92 -6.85 7.66
C TYR A 41 10.46 -5.67 6.81
N GLY A 42 9.26 -5.76 6.21
CA GLY A 42 8.64 -4.65 5.48
C GLY A 42 8.53 -3.38 6.33
N THR A 43 8.05 -3.51 7.56
CA THR A 43 7.92 -2.38 8.49
C THR A 43 9.26 -1.69 8.75
N ALA A 44 10.34 -2.46 8.95
CA ALA A 44 11.67 -1.91 9.14
C ALA A 44 12.21 -1.18 7.90
N ILE A 45 11.95 -1.70 6.70
CA ILE A 45 12.33 -1.04 5.44
C ILE A 45 11.57 0.29 5.26
N HIS A 46 10.25 0.31 5.42
CA HIS A 46 9.46 1.54 5.29
C HIS A 46 9.90 2.60 6.30
N ALA A 47 10.11 2.22 7.57
CA ALA A 47 10.59 3.15 8.59
C ALA A 47 11.97 3.75 8.26
N THR A 48 12.85 2.95 7.62
CA THR A 48 14.17 3.41 7.17
C THR A 48 14.05 4.42 6.03
N LEU A 49 13.29 4.08 4.98
CA LEU A 49 13.11 4.95 3.82
C LEU A 49 12.37 6.23 4.19
N GLN A 50 11.39 6.18 5.11
CA GLN A 50 10.76 7.36 5.67
C GLN A 50 11.82 8.30 6.27
N ARG A 51 12.72 7.80 7.12
CA ARG A 51 13.76 8.63 7.73
C ARG A 51 14.69 9.25 6.70
N ALA A 52 15.04 8.53 5.64
CA ALA A 52 15.87 9.04 4.56
C ALA A 52 15.19 10.23 3.83
N HIS A 53 13.88 10.13 3.55
CA HIS A 53 13.08 11.24 3.02
C HIS A 53 12.99 12.42 3.97
N ASP A 54 12.65 12.15 5.24
CA ASP A 54 12.54 13.18 6.28
C ASP A 54 13.86 13.94 6.46
N TYR A 55 15.00 13.23 6.38
CA TYR A 55 16.33 13.83 6.44
C TYR A 55 16.58 14.79 5.28
N ILE A 56 16.34 14.34 4.03
CA ILE A 56 16.52 15.19 2.84
C ILE A 56 15.60 16.40 2.90
N ARG A 57 14.34 16.20 3.30
CA ARG A 57 13.38 17.29 3.43
C ARG A 57 13.83 18.36 4.43
N ALA A 58 14.43 17.95 5.55
CA ALA A 58 14.94 18.83 6.60
C ALA A 58 16.27 19.51 6.26
N HIS A 59 17.24 18.77 5.70
CA HIS A 59 18.62 19.24 5.51
C HIS A 59 18.92 19.71 4.08
N LYS A 60 18.04 19.41 3.12
CA LYS A 60 18.24 19.64 1.68
C LYS A 60 19.49 18.96 1.12
N SER A 61 19.96 17.90 1.77
CA SER A 61 21.11 17.10 1.39
C SER A 61 20.86 15.63 1.71
N PRO A 62 21.44 14.69 0.94
CA PRO A 62 21.37 13.28 1.24
C PRO A 62 22.08 12.96 2.56
N GLN A 63 21.49 12.05 3.32
CA GLN A 63 22.12 11.37 4.45
C GLN A 63 23.18 10.38 3.92
N PRO A 64 24.33 10.20 4.58
CA PRO A 64 25.26 9.14 4.25
C PRO A 64 24.58 7.77 4.26
N GLU A 65 24.90 6.92 3.27
CA GLU A 65 24.33 5.57 3.14
C GLU A 65 24.54 4.73 4.41
N GLU A 66 25.72 4.83 5.03
CA GLU A 66 26.06 4.12 6.26
C GLU A 66 25.12 4.46 7.42
N ASP A 67 24.71 5.73 7.54
CA ASP A 67 23.76 6.14 8.58
C ASP A 67 22.35 5.58 8.31
N ILE A 68 21.94 5.49 7.03
CA ILE A 68 20.65 4.90 6.66
C ILE A 68 20.65 3.40 7.00
N LEU A 69 21.74 2.68 6.70
CA LEU A 69 21.87 1.26 7.02
C LEU A 69 21.91 1.01 8.53
N HIS A 70 22.57 1.88 9.30
CA HIS A 70 22.55 1.81 10.77
C HIS A 70 21.15 2.03 11.34
N GLU A 71 20.37 2.94 10.75
CA GLU A 71 18.97 3.15 11.13
C GLU A 71 18.09 1.95 10.77
N PHE A 72 18.37 1.27 9.66
CA PHE A 72 17.73 0.01 9.33
C PHE A 72 18.02 -1.08 10.37
N GLU A 73 19.29 -1.27 10.75
CA GLU A 73 19.67 -2.24 11.78
C GLU A 73 18.93 -1.99 13.10
N LYS A 74 18.89 -0.73 13.56
CA LYS A 74 18.11 -0.35 14.75
C LYS A 74 16.61 -0.60 14.59
N SER A 75 16.07 -0.32 13.41
CA SER A 75 14.63 -0.52 13.15
C SER A 75 14.28 -2.00 13.13
N LEU A 76 15.13 -2.83 12.52
CA LEU A 76 14.96 -4.28 12.45
C LEU A 76 15.13 -4.93 13.82
N GLY A 77 16.11 -4.50 14.62
CA GLY A 77 16.36 -5.02 15.96
C GLY A 77 15.25 -4.75 16.99
N ARG A 78 14.27 -3.90 16.65
CA ARG A 78 13.05 -3.68 17.46
C ARG A 78 11.90 -4.61 17.06
N MET A 79 12.03 -5.31 15.94
CA MET A 79 11.00 -6.22 15.46
C MET A 79 11.11 -7.59 16.12
N PRO A 80 9.99 -8.30 16.32
CA PRO A 80 10.03 -9.64 16.88
C PRO A 80 10.54 -10.63 15.83
N PHE A 81 11.77 -11.09 16.03
CA PHE A 81 12.44 -12.13 15.23
C PHE A 81 13.11 -13.14 16.14
N THR A 82 13.27 -14.37 15.65
CA THR A 82 14.29 -15.28 16.20
C THR A 82 15.69 -14.77 15.85
N GLU A 83 16.73 -15.28 16.51
CA GLU A 83 18.12 -14.91 16.18
C GLU A 83 18.48 -15.24 14.72
N GLU A 84 17.99 -16.37 14.22
CA GLU A 84 18.18 -16.83 12.85
C GLU A 84 17.49 -15.90 11.85
N GLU A 85 16.23 -15.54 12.11
CA GLU A 85 15.47 -14.61 11.29
C GLU A 85 16.10 -13.21 11.29
N SER A 86 16.53 -12.73 12.46
CA SER A 86 17.18 -11.42 12.61
C SER A 86 18.44 -11.35 11.75
N THR A 87 19.27 -12.40 11.79
CA THR A 87 20.50 -12.47 10.97
C THR A 87 20.17 -12.48 9.48
N MET A 88 19.21 -13.31 9.08
CA MET A 88 18.78 -13.44 7.68
C MET A 88 18.20 -12.12 7.13
N TYR A 89 17.28 -11.48 7.85
CA TYR A 89 16.64 -10.25 7.40
C TYR A 89 17.55 -9.03 7.50
N LEU A 90 18.52 -9.02 8.42
CA LEU A 90 19.53 -7.96 8.47
C LEU A 90 20.41 -7.99 7.23
N GLN A 91 20.90 -9.17 6.85
CA GLN A 91 21.70 -9.33 5.62
C GLN A 91 20.86 -8.97 4.39
N LYS A 92 19.69 -9.59 4.25
CA LYS A 92 18.78 -9.36 3.11
C LYS A 92 18.43 -7.89 2.95
N GLY A 93 18.04 -7.22 4.04
CA GLY A 93 17.64 -5.81 4.01
C GLY A 93 18.79 -4.87 3.74
N SER A 94 19.97 -5.13 4.30
CA SER A 94 21.16 -4.33 4.02
C SER A 94 21.53 -4.39 2.54
N ASP A 95 21.52 -5.58 1.94
CA ASP A 95 21.83 -5.75 0.53
C ASP A 95 20.78 -5.08 -0.38
N ALA A 96 19.50 -5.27 -0.06
CA ALA A 96 18.40 -4.63 -0.78
C ALA A 96 18.47 -3.10 -0.69
N LEU A 97 18.71 -2.54 0.50
CA LEU A 97 18.82 -1.08 0.70
C LEU A 97 20.02 -0.50 -0.03
N ARG A 98 21.19 -1.16 -0.02
CA ARG A 98 22.35 -0.71 -0.79
C ARG A 98 22.04 -0.63 -2.29
N ALA A 99 21.50 -1.70 -2.86
CA ALA A 99 21.11 -1.74 -4.27
C ALA A 99 20.05 -0.67 -4.59
N PHE A 100 19.06 -0.53 -3.72
CA PHE A 100 17.99 0.45 -3.85
C PHE A 100 18.51 1.89 -3.83
N LEU A 101 19.32 2.24 -2.83
CA LEU A 101 19.88 3.59 -2.66
C LEU A 101 20.82 3.93 -3.82
N ALA A 102 21.68 2.99 -4.25
CA ALA A 102 22.53 3.20 -5.41
C ALA A 102 21.73 3.53 -6.68
N ALA A 103 20.57 2.90 -6.87
CA ALA A 103 19.73 3.09 -8.05
C ALA A 103 18.78 4.31 -7.96
N LYS A 104 18.28 4.65 -6.77
CA LYS A 104 17.14 5.56 -6.58
C LYS A 104 17.39 6.74 -5.67
N TYR A 105 18.45 6.76 -4.87
CA TYR A 105 18.60 7.82 -3.87
C TYR A 105 18.77 9.22 -4.47
N SER A 106 19.33 9.30 -5.69
CA SER A 106 19.42 10.55 -6.45
C SER A 106 18.06 11.11 -6.90
N SER A 107 17.00 10.30 -6.92
CA SER A 107 15.64 10.76 -7.21
C SER A 107 14.89 11.24 -5.96
N PHE A 108 15.51 11.19 -4.79
CA PHE A 108 14.89 11.69 -3.57
C PHE A 108 15.00 13.21 -3.55
N SER A 109 13.91 13.88 -3.20
CA SER A 109 13.81 15.34 -3.26
C SER A 109 13.20 15.90 -1.97
N ALA A 110 13.36 17.20 -1.75
CA ALA A 110 12.84 17.82 -0.54
C ALA A 110 11.34 18.17 -0.65
N GLU A 111 10.78 17.98 -1.84
CA GLU A 111 9.39 18.11 -2.24
C GLU A 111 8.58 16.83 -1.94
N GLN A 112 9.28 15.71 -1.77
CA GLN A 112 8.69 14.45 -1.35
C GLN A 112 8.37 14.49 0.14
N GLN A 113 7.10 14.19 0.46
CA GLN A 113 6.61 14.06 1.82
C GLN A 113 6.38 12.59 2.12
N ALA A 114 7.21 12.02 2.99
CA ALA A 114 7.02 10.66 3.45
C ALA A 114 5.91 10.55 4.49
N GLU A 115 5.26 9.39 4.51
CA GLU A 115 4.37 8.91 5.56
C GLU A 115 3.19 9.88 5.83
N LEU A 116 2.62 10.41 4.73
CA LEU A 116 1.51 11.36 4.72
C LEU A 116 0.24 10.71 5.29
N ASN A 117 -0.23 11.24 6.43
CA ASN A 117 -1.30 10.65 7.22
C ASN A 117 -2.65 11.39 7.03
N PHE A 118 -3.70 10.63 6.70
CA PHE A 118 -5.05 11.15 6.46
C PHE A 118 -6.01 11.01 7.64
N ASN A 119 -5.56 10.52 8.81
CA ASN A 119 -6.41 10.32 10.00
C ASN A 119 -7.17 11.59 10.44
N HIS A 120 -6.59 12.77 10.23
CA HIS A 120 -7.16 14.07 10.61
C HIS A 120 -7.62 14.92 9.42
N GLN A 121 -7.62 14.34 8.20
CA GLN A 121 -8.01 15.04 6.98
C GLN A 121 -9.53 15.02 6.72
N ASP A 122 -10.27 14.23 7.52
CA ASP A 122 -11.73 14.06 7.44
C ASP A 122 -12.19 13.80 5.99
N VAL A 123 -11.59 12.78 5.37
CA VAL A 123 -11.83 12.44 3.97
C VAL A 123 -13.15 11.68 3.85
N TRP A 124 -14.10 12.25 3.10
CA TRP A 124 -15.39 11.64 2.84
C TRP A 124 -15.58 11.40 1.34
N CYS A 125 -16.07 10.21 1.01
CA CYS A 125 -16.62 9.88 -0.29
C CYS A 125 -18.10 9.56 -0.07
N ASP A 126 -18.94 10.58 -0.20
CA ASP A 126 -20.34 10.56 0.23
C ASP A 126 -20.46 10.12 1.71
N GLU A 127 -21.10 9.00 2.01
CA GLU A 127 -21.23 8.45 3.36
C GLU A 127 -20.01 7.68 3.87
N VAL A 128 -19.02 7.40 3.01
CA VAL A 128 -17.87 6.56 3.33
C VAL A 128 -16.75 7.42 3.90
N HIS A 129 -16.39 7.20 5.16
CA HIS A 129 -15.27 7.89 5.80
C HIS A 129 -13.97 7.14 5.51
N LEU A 130 -13.06 7.76 4.76
CA LEU A 130 -11.78 7.18 4.37
C LEU A 130 -10.65 7.61 5.33
N THR A 131 -9.66 6.73 5.48
CA THR A 131 -8.39 7.03 6.12
C THR A 131 -7.27 6.21 5.51
N GLY A 132 -6.03 6.63 5.74
CA GLY A 132 -4.86 5.91 5.27
C GLY A 132 -3.57 6.66 5.55
N LYS A 133 -2.48 6.01 5.18
CA LYS A 133 -1.13 6.56 5.22
C LYS A 133 -0.46 6.21 3.90
N LEU A 134 0.13 7.20 3.25
CA LEU A 134 0.84 7.04 1.97
C LEU A 134 2.34 7.11 2.24
N ASP A 135 3.11 6.16 1.71
CA ASP A 135 4.54 6.07 2.00
C ASP A 135 5.31 7.31 1.56
N VAL A 136 5.10 7.78 0.33
CA VAL A 136 5.69 9.02 -0.18
C VAL A 136 4.73 9.70 -1.14
N VAL A 137 4.56 11.01 -0.98
CA VAL A 137 3.82 11.86 -1.92
C VAL A 137 4.72 12.98 -2.40
N GLU A 138 4.87 13.08 -3.72
CA GLU A 138 5.57 14.17 -4.40
C GLU A 138 4.54 15.14 -4.96
N PHE A 139 4.63 16.41 -4.55
CA PHE A 139 3.72 17.47 -4.97
C PHE A 139 4.37 18.36 -6.03
N ASP A 140 3.75 18.43 -7.21
CA ASP A 140 4.02 19.47 -8.19
C ASP A 140 3.07 20.64 -7.95
N LYS A 141 3.61 21.72 -7.36
CA LYS A 141 2.85 22.93 -7.00
C LYS A 141 2.51 23.80 -8.21
N ASP A 142 3.23 23.66 -9.31
CA ASP A 142 3.01 24.48 -10.50
C ASP A 142 1.91 23.85 -11.36
N ALA A 143 1.97 22.53 -11.55
CA ALA A 143 0.94 21.79 -12.28
C ALA A 143 -0.29 21.43 -11.42
N MET A 144 -0.20 21.61 -10.09
CA MET A 144 -1.20 21.12 -9.13
C MET A 144 -1.46 19.61 -9.27
N THR A 145 -0.39 18.83 -9.42
CA THR A 145 -0.46 17.37 -9.53
C THR A 145 0.34 16.67 -8.44
N THR A 146 0.06 15.38 -8.22
CA THR A 146 0.82 14.55 -7.28
C THR A 146 1.21 13.20 -7.88
N THR A 147 2.43 12.77 -7.57
CA THR A 147 2.84 11.37 -7.68
C THR A 147 2.82 10.72 -6.30
N VAL A 148 2.19 9.55 -6.17
CA VAL A 148 2.27 8.73 -4.96
C VAL A 148 3.21 7.56 -5.22
N ILE A 149 4.18 7.36 -4.34
CA ILE A 149 5.09 6.20 -4.39
C ILE A 149 4.77 5.35 -3.16
N ASP A 150 4.47 4.09 -3.40
CA ASP A 150 4.19 3.07 -2.38
C ASP A 150 5.29 2.01 -2.47
N TYR A 151 6.04 1.85 -1.37
CA TYR A 151 7.17 0.94 -1.31
C TYR A 151 6.70 -0.49 -1.10
N LYS A 152 7.28 -1.42 -1.86
CA LYS A 152 6.96 -2.84 -1.74
C LYS A 152 8.21 -3.64 -1.41
N THR A 153 8.12 -4.43 -0.35
CA THR A 153 9.08 -5.49 -0.04
C THR A 153 8.59 -6.84 -0.56
N GLY A 154 9.53 -7.73 -0.90
CA GLY A 154 9.27 -9.02 -1.55
C GLY A 154 9.22 -8.96 -3.08
N GLY A 155 8.91 -10.11 -3.69
CA GLY A 155 9.04 -10.33 -5.13
C GLY A 155 8.32 -9.28 -5.99
N ALA A 156 9.08 -8.70 -6.92
CA ALA A 156 8.63 -7.65 -7.81
C ALA A 156 7.53 -8.11 -8.78
N LEU A 157 6.65 -7.18 -9.14
CA LEU A 157 5.69 -7.35 -10.23
C LEU A 157 6.16 -6.53 -11.43
N ALA A 158 6.25 -7.17 -12.59
CA ALA A 158 6.66 -6.52 -13.83
C ALA A 158 5.49 -6.02 -14.70
N SER A 159 4.26 -6.49 -14.46
CA SER A 159 3.06 -5.95 -15.12
C SER A 159 1.81 -6.15 -14.25
N TRP A 160 0.73 -5.44 -14.60
CA TRP A 160 -0.56 -5.50 -13.92
C TRP A 160 -1.36 -6.77 -14.21
N ASP A 161 -1.15 -7.39 -15.37
CA ASP A 161 -2.03 -8.40 -15.98
C ASP A 161 -1.35 -9.75 -16.25
N LYS A 162 -0.02 -9.84 -16.10
CA LYS A 162 0.78 -11.04 -16.40
C LYS A 162 1.28 -11.73 -15.13
N GLY A 163 1.67 -12.98 -15.32
CA GLY A 163 2.28 -13.81 -14.27
C GLY A 163 1.36 -14.89 -13.75
N GLN A 164 1.81 -15.53 -12.67
CA GLN A 164 1.07 -16.57 -11.95
C GLN A 164 -0.14 -15.98 -11.22
N ASP A 165 -1.10 -16.80 -10.84
CA ASP A 165 -2.36 -16.31 -10.25
C ASP A 165 -2.15 -15.49 -8.97
N TYR A 166 -1.22 -15.90 -8.10
CA TYR A 166 -0.87 -15.11 -6.90
C TYR A 166 -0.30 -13.72 -7.24
N GLN A 167 0.41 -13.58 -8.38
CA GLN A 167 0.95 -12.30 -8.84
C GLN A 167 -0.17 -11.40 -9.35
N LYS A 168 -1.14 -11.95 -10.07
CA LYS A 168 -2.32 -11.21 -10.54
C LYS A 168 -3.20 -10.74 -9.38
N ILE A 169 -3.43 -11.60 -8.38
CA ILE A 169 -4.13 -11.23 -7.15
C ILE A 169 -3.38 -10.12 -6.40
N LYS A 170 -2.05 -10.21 -6.31
CA LYS A 170 -1.20 -9.17 -5.72
C LYS A 170 -1.30 -7.85 -6.50
N ALA A 171 -1.26 -7.90 -7.84
CA ALA A 171 -1.40 -6.74 -8.71
C ALA A 171 -2.76 -6.07 -8.54
N HIS A 172 -3.85 -6.85 -8.46
CA HIS A 172 -5.20 -6.35 -8.22
C HIS A 172 -5.31 -5.56 -6.90
N LYS A 173 -4.82 -6.15 -5.80
CA LYS A 173 -4.79 -5.49 -4.48
C LYS A 173 -3.97 -4.19 -4.48
N TYR A 174 -2.82 -4.20 -5.15
CA TYR A 174 -2.00 -2.99 -5.26
C TYR A 174 -2.64 -1.91 -6.14
N ARG A 175 -3.34 -2.30 -7.20
CA ARG A 175 -4.08 -1.36 -8.05
C ARG A 175 -5.18 -0.67 -7.25
N GLN A 176 -5.99 -1.44 -6.50
CA GLN A 176 -7.02 -0.90 -5.62
C GLN A 176 -6.44 0.02 -4.53
N GLN A 177 -5.27 -0.32 -3.99
CA GLN A 177 -4.58 0.54 -3.03
C GLN A 177 -4.22 1.91 -3.63
N LEU A 178 -3.68 1.96 -4.86
CA LEU A 178 -3.37 3.22 -5.54
C LEU A 178 -4.62 4.02 -5.92
N LEU A 179 -5.70 3.35 -6.33
CA LEU A 179 -7.01 4.02 -6.55
C LEU A 179 -7.54 4.63 -5.25
N PHE A 180 -7.38 3.93 -4.13
CA PHE A 180 -7.77 4.44 -2.81
C PHE A 180 -6.95 5.68 -2.42
N TYR A 181 -5.64 5.67 -2.69
CA TYR A 181 -4.78 6.83 -2.43
C TYR A 181 -5.16 8.05 -3.28
N LYS A 182 -5.56 7.83 -4.55
CA LYS A 182 -6.10 8.89 -5.40
C LYS A 182 -7.32 9.55 -4.75
N LEU A 183 -8.27 8.75 -4.25
CA LEU A 183 -9.43 9.26 -3.53
C LEU A 183 -9.04 10.00 -2.24
N LEU A 184 -8.07 9.49 -1.48
CA LEU A 184 -7.58 10.17 -0.28
C LEU A 184 -7.04 11.57 -0.57
N ILE A 185 -6.19 11.71 -1.58
CA ILE A 185 -5.61 13.01 -1.96
C ILE A 185 -6.72 13.95 -2.43
N GLU A 186 -7.49 13.54 -3.43
CA GLU A 186 -8.43 14.39 -4.17
C GLU A 186 -9.67 14.78 -3.36
N ARG A 187 -9.97 14.05 -2.27
CA ARG A 187 -11.09 14.35 -1.37
C ARG A 187 -10.66 14.89 0.00
N SER A 188 -9.36 15.04 0.25
CA SER A 188 -8.88 15.55 1.54
C SER A 188 -8.97 17.07 1.65
N ARG A 189 -9.23 17.56 2.85
CA ARG A 189 -9.34 19.01 3.10
C ARG A 189 -8.10 19.80 2.64
N GLU A 190 -6.91 19.27 2.92
CA GLU A 190 -5.65 19.96 2.63
C GLU A 190 -5.16 19.77 1.20
N TRP A 191 -5.42 18.60 0.59
CA TRP A 191 -4.81 18.22 -0.70
C TRP A 191 -5.79 18.13 -1.87
N GLN A 192 -7.09 18.36 -1.68
CA GLN A 192 -8.12 18.33 -2.73
C GLN A 192 -7.87 19.22 -3.95
N ARG A 193 -6.95 20.20 -3.84
CA ARG A 193 -6.54 21.04 -4.98
C ARG A 193 -5.60 20.33 -5.96
N TYR A 194 -5.01 19.21 -5.55
CA TYR A 194 -4.10 18.43 -6.38
C TYR A 194 -4.82 17.26 -7.02
N THR A 195 -4.44 16.94 -8.25
CA THR A 195 -4.85 15.71 -8.93
C THR A 195 -3.74 14.68 -8.87
N MET A 196 -4.04 13.47 -8.40
CA MET A 196 -3.09 12.36 -8.48
C MET A 196 -3.08 11.82 -9.90
N THR A 197 -1.99 12.11 -10.61
CA THR A 197 -1.78 11.71 -12.01
C THR A 197 -0.98 10.41 -12.14
N ARG A 198 -0.21 10.05 -11.11
CA ARG A 198 0.64 8.86 -11.13
C ARG A 198 0.71 8.18 -9.77
N GLY A 199 0.49 6.86 -9.75
CA GLY A 199 0.81 5.99 -8.61
C GLY A 199 1.95 5.05 -8.99
N VAL A 200 2.94 4.88 -8.11
CA VAL A 200 4.14 4.08 -8.37
C VAL A 200 4.27 3.03 -7.29
N LEU A 201 4.28 1.76 -7.67
CA LEU A 201 4.72 0.68 -6.81
C LEU A 201 6.22 0.54 -6.97
N GLN A 202 6.98 1.00 -5.99
CA GLN A 202 8.44 0.96 -6.03
C GLN A 202 8.92 -0.27 -5.24
N PHE A 203 9.43 -1.28 -5.95
CA PHE A 203 10.00 -2.46 -5.31
C PHE A 203 11.39 -2.11 -4.76
N VAL A 204 11.62 -2.43 -3.49
CA VAL A 204 12.88 -2.13 -2.80
C VAL A 204 13.92 -3.22 -3.05
N GLU A 205 13.46 -4.46 -3.21
CA GLU A 205 14.32 -5.59 -3.52
C GLU A 205 14.60 -5.65 -5.04
N PRO A 206 15.84 -5.93 -5.46
CA PRO A 206 16.15 -6.13 -6.86
C PRO A 206 15.41 -7.35 -7.42
N ASP A 207 15.11 -7.30 -8.71
CA ASP A 207 14.53 -8.43 -9.42
C ASP A 207 15.58 -9.55 -9.68
N LYS A 208 15.21 -10.57 -10.45
CA LYS A 208 16.11 -11.68 -10.77
C LYS A 208 17.34 -11.27 -11.59
N ASN A 209 17.29 -10.12 -12.26
CA ASN A 209 18.39 -9.57 -13.05
C ASN A 209 19.27 -8.61 -12.23
N GLY A 210 18.87 -8.29 -10.99
CA GLY A 210 19.55 -7.31 -10.14
C GLY A 210 18.98 -5.90 -10.26
N ASP A 211 17.89 -5.69 -10.99
CA ASP A 211 17.36 -4.37 -11.30
C ASP A 211 16.33 -3.90 -10.24
N ILE A 212 16.39 -2.62 -9.88
CA ILE A 212 15.39 -1.96 -9.04
C ILE A 212 14.22 -1.50 -9.91
N VAL A 213 13.18 -2.32 -9.93
CA VAL A 213 12.01 -2.13 -10.79
C VAL A 213 10.85 -1.41 -10.09
N HIS A 214 9.97 -0.83 -10.88
CA HIS A 214 8.75 -0.20 -10.40
C HIS A 214 7.61 -0.51 -11.37
N LEU A 215 6.37 -0.40 -10.88
CA LEU A 215 5.17 -0.55 -11.70
C LEU A 215 4.29 0.70 -11.52
N GLU A 216 3.96 1.35 -12.63
CA GLU A 216 3.20 2.60 -12.60
C GLU A 216 1.72 2.36 -12.92
N LEU A 217 0.87 3.07 -12.17
CA LEU A 217 -0.52 3.34 -12.47
C LEU A 217 -0.61 4.77 -13.00
N VAL A 218 -0.83 4.89 -14.30
CA VAL A 218 -1.12 6.14 -15.01
C VAL A 218 -2.48 6.02 -15.70
N ASP A 219 -3.06 7.15 -16.08
CA ASP A 219 -4.28 7.22 -16.90
C ASP A 219 -5.49 6.43 -16.33
N VAL A 220 -5.74 6.54 -15.02
CA VAL A 220 -6.94 5.97 -14.39
C VAL A 220 -8.18 6.58 -15.03
N SER A 221 -9.01 5.73 -15.65
CA SER A 221 -10.23 6.20 -16.31
C SER A 221 -11.28 6.63 -15.28
N ALA A 222 -12.20 7.51 -15.68
CA ALA A 222 -13.30 7.93 -14.81
C ALA A 222 -14.19 6.74 -14.43
N GLU A 223 -14.45 5.84 -15.38
CA GLU A 223 -15.26 4.64 -15.21
C GLU A 223 -14.63 3.66 -14.21
N GLU A 224 -13.30 3.49 -14.28
CA GLU A 224 -12.58 2.64 -13.32
C GLU A 224 -12.67 3.20 -11.90
N LEU A 225 -12.43 4.51 -11.74
CA LEU A 225 -12.50 5.16 -10.43
C LEU A 225 -13.94 5.16 -9.88
N GLU A 226 -14.94 5.34 -10.74
CA GLU A 226 -16.35 5.28 -10.37
C GLU A 226 -16.75 3.87 -9.93
N ARG A 227 -16.35 2.83 -10.68
CA ARG A 227 -16.59 1.43 -10.28
C ARG A 227 -15.95 1.14 -8.91
N PHE A 228 -14.69 1.54 -8.71
CA PHE A 228 -14.00 1.34 -7.44
C PHE A 228 -14.69 2.11 -6.30
N THR A 229 -15.13 3.34 -6.55
CA THR A 229 -15.88 4.14 -5.57
C THR A 229 -17.19 3.44 -5.16
N ARG A 230 -17.95 2.90 -6.11
CA ARG A 230 -19.15 2.09 -5.83
C ARG A 230 -18.82 0.86 -4.99
N LEU A 231 -17.70 0.18 -5.26
CA LEU A 231 -17.26 -0.95 -4.45
C LEU A 231 -16.98 -0.52 -3.00
N LEU A 232 -16.37 0.66 -2.78
CA LEU A 232 -16.17 1.21 -1.43
C LEU A 232 -17.50 1.45 -0.71
N HIS A 233 -18.52 2.00 -1.39
CA HIS A 233 -19.86 2.21 -0.82
C HIS A 233 -20.50 0.89 -0.40
N VAL A 234 -20.44 -0.13 -1.25
CA VAL A 234 -21.02 -1.45 -0.95
C VAL A 234 -20.29 -2.12 0.22
N VAL A 235 -18.95 -2.14 0.20
CA VAL A 235 -18.14 -2.70 1.30
C VAL A 235 -18.40 -1.95 2.60
N TRP A 236 -18.48 -0.61 2.55
CA TRP A 236 -18.82 0.20 3.71
C TRP A 236 -20.18 -0.16 4.29
N LYS A 237 -21.20 -0.32 3.43
CA LYS A 237 -22.55 -0.71 3.85
C LYS A 237 -22.55 -2.06 4.57
N HIS A 238 -21.93 -3.09 3.97
CA HIS A 238 -21.76 -4.40 4.60
C HIS A 238 -21.10 -4.28 5.99
N ILE A 239 -20.03 -3.50 6.10
CA ILE A 239 -19.35 -3.26 7.38
C ILE A 239 -20.25 -2.54 8.41
N GLN A 240 -21.01 -1.53 8.00
CA GLN A 240 -21.90 -0.78 8.90
C GLN A 240 -23.11 -1.63 9.35
N ASP A 241 -23.62 -2.48 8.47
CA ASP A 241 -24.74 -3.38 8.73
C ASP A 241 -24.32 -4.66 9.47
N LEU A 242 -23.02 -4.85 9.71
CA LEU A 242 -22.40 -6.05 10.27
C LEU A 242 -22.74 -7.32 9.46
N ASP A 243 -22.86 -7.15 8.14
CA ASP A 243 -23.09 -8.23 7.19
C ASP A 243 -21.76 -8.69 6.59
N PHE A 244 -21.45 -9.97 6.78
CA PHE A 244 -20.19 -10.59 6.38
C PHE A 244 -20.54 -11.87 5.60
N PRO A 245 -20.73 -11.76 4.28
CA PRO A 245 -21.27 -12.87 3.50
C PRO A 245 -20.31 -14.06 3.42
N ASP A 246 -20.88 -15.26 3.28
CA ASP A 246 -20.10 -16.46 2.99
C ASP A 246 -19.57 -16.41 1.55
N THR A 247 -18.26 -16.62 1.42
CA THR A 247 -17.55 -16.60 0.14
C THR A 247 -16.99 -17.98 -0.24
N SER A 248 -17.37 -19.04 0.48
CA SER A 248 -16.84 -20.40 0.30
C SER A 248 -17.16 -21.02 -1.07
N HIS A 249 -18.21 -20.55 -1.76
CA HIS A 249 -18.60 -21.01 -3.09
C HIS A 249 -17.79 -20.38 -4.22
N TYR A 250 -17.06 -19.29 -3.96
CA TYR A 250 -16.21 -18.67 -4.96
C TYR A 250 -14.89 -19.42 -5.14
N GLU A 251 -14.43 -19.47 -6.39
CA GLU A 251 -13.12 -20.02 -6.70
C GLU A 251 -12.02 -19.19 -6.03
N GLN A 252 -11.01 -19.83 -5.46
CA GLN A 252 -9.91 -19.17 -4.73
C GLN A 252 -8.86 -18.60 -5.70
N THR A 253 -9.31 -17.81 -6.67
CA THR A 253 -8.54 -17.23 -7.78
C THR A 253 -8.90 -15.75 -7.96
N LEU A 254 -8.17 -15.05 -8.83
CA LEU A 254 -8.54 -13.68 -9.21
C LEU A 254 -9.93 -13.62 -9.86
N ALA A 255 -10.29 -14.65 -10.64
CA ALA A 255 -11.62 -14.72 -11.27
C ALA A 255 -12.72 -14.81 -10.21
N GLY A 256 -12.52 -15.58 -9.14
CA GLY A 256 -13.45 -15.60 -8.01
C GLY A 256 -13.53 -14.28 -7.25
N ILE A 257 -12.41 -13.58 -7.04
CA ILE A 257 -12.41 -12.22 -6.46
C ILE A 257 -13.25 -11.28 -7.33
N HIS A 258 -13.03 -11.26 -8.64
CA HIS A 258 -13.82 -10.44 -9.55
C HIS A 258 -15.30 -10.80 -9.52
N GLN A 259 -15.63 -12.10 -9.50
CA GLN A 259 -17.02 -12.53 -9.40
C GLN A 259 -17.68 -12.06 -8.09
N PHE A 260 -16.95 -12.15 -6.97
CA PHE A 260 -17.42 -11.64 -5.69
C PHE A 260 -17.66 -10.12 -5.72
N GLU A 261 -16.73 -9.34 -6.28
CA GLU A 261 -16.91 -7.91 -6.45
C GLU A 261 -18.12 -7.56 -7.33
N GLU A 262 -18.33 -8.28 -8.43
CA GLU A 262 -19.49 -8.07 -9.30
C GLU A 262 -20.81 -8.42 -8.59
N ASP A 263 -20.83 -9.48 -7.77
CA ASP A 263 -22.03 -9.84 -7.01
C ASP A 263 -22.34 -8.82 -5.91
N LEU A 264 -21.31 -8.26 -5.25
CA LEU A 264 -21.44 -7.11 -4.34
C LEU A 264 -22.01 -5.89 -5.08
N LEU A 265 -21.42 -5.52 -6.22
CA LEU A 265 -21.84 -4.35 -7.01
C LEU A 265 -23.25 -4.50 -7.61
N ALA A 266 -23.69 -5.73 -7.86
CA ALA A 266 -25.02 -6.06 -8.36
C ALA A 266 -26.07 -6.21 -7.23
N GLY A 267 -25.66 -6.14 -5.95
CA GLY A 267 -26.55 -6.34 -4.80
C GLY A 267 -27.15 -7.75 -4.73
N LYS A 268 -26.42 -8.75 -5.24
CA LYS A 268 -26.82 -10.16 -5.09
C LYS A 268 -26.44 -10.73 -3.73
N ILE A 269 -25.55 -10.03 -3.03
CA ILE A 269 -25.02 -10.32 -1.70
C ILE A 269 -24.97 -9.02 -0.91
#